data_AF-A0A3S1B760-F1
#
_entry.id   AF-A0A3S1B760-F1
#
_cell.length_a   1.000
_cell.length_b   1.000
_cell.length_c   1.000
_cell.angle_alpha   90.00
_cell.angle_beta   90.00
_cell.angle_gamma   90.00
#
_symmetry.space_group_name_H-M   'P 1'
#
loop_
_entity.id
_entity.type
_entity.pdbx_description
1 polymer ?
#
loop_
_entity_poly.entity_id
_entity_poly.type
_entity_poly.pdbx_seq_one_letter_code
_entity_poly.pdbx_strand_id
1 'polypeptide(L)'
;AFYVETRVEALERQVATRAKMTDVLNRSQDSKLRTQKKRDQAALDIFDRKFEKEGQNHKEALKDHVAHYGVLRELAQERENSGQADPNMGRYGPGSSKLEIQPLIQKKIKESTPSAKRKRQSKKILATRKNIKVFDRTKPTSALLKMKEKIASRPTSEQLRQMSPSTTESDRKPQRLAGGPGASVSPRLILPPITVRWARHQIDHGLIRRAERIQPRGPPTV
;
A
#
# COMPACT_ATOMS: atom_id res chain seq x y z
N ALA A 1 36.54 -54.91 -54.15
CA ALA A 1 36.28 -55.62 -52.89
C ALA A 1 34.78 -55.53 -52.58
N PHE A 2 34.09 -56.65 -52.49
CA PHE A 2 32.66 -56.67 -52.11
C PHE A 2 32.58 -56.48 -50.59
N TYR A 3 32.00 -55.37 -50.15
CA TYR A 3 31.74 -55.14 -48.73
C TYR A 3 30.57 -56.02 -48.32
N VAL A 4 30.85 -57.12 -47.63
CA VAL A 4 29.82 -57.98 -47.03
C VAL A 4 29.63 -57.48 -45.61
N GLU A 5 28.57 -56.71 -45.40
CA GLU A 5 28.20 -56.28 -44.06
C GLU A 5 27.72 -57.43 -43.22
N THR A 6 28.07 -57.39 -41.94
CA THR A 6 27.48 -58.28 -40.96
C THR A 6 26.04 -57.85 -40.66
N ARG A 7 25.18 -58.81 -40.31
CA ARG A 7 23.78 -58.55 -39.95
C ARG A 7 23.64 -57.55 -38.78
N VAL A 8 24.65 -57.50 -37.90
CA VAL A 8 24.70 -56.58 -36.76
C VAL A 8 24.94 -55.14 -37.24
N GLU A 9 25.92 -54.91 -38.10
CA GLU A 9 26.21 -53.58 -38.67
C GLU A 9 25.01 -53.02 -39.46
N ALA A 10 24.33 -53.88 -40.24
CA ALA A 10 23.12 -53.49 -40.96
C ALA A 10 21.98 -53.05 -40.02
N LEU A 11 21.81 -53.74 -38.88
CA LEU A 11 20.82 -53.37 -37.86
C LEU A 11 21.20 -52.07 -37.15
N GLU A 12 22.47 -51.90 -36.80
CA GLU A 12 22.97 -50.67 -36.16
C GLU A 12 22.74 -49.45 -37.05
N ARG A 13 23.00 -49.55 -38.36
CA ARG A 13 22.65 -48.48 -39.31
C ARG A 13 21.15 -48.19 -39.35
N GLN A 14 20.30 -49.21 -39.34
CA GLN A 14 18.85 -49.02 -39.34
C GLN A 14 18.38 -48.33 -38.06
N VAL A 15 18.94 -48.69 -36.91
CA VAL A 15 18.66 -48.02 -35.64
C VAL A 15 19.16 -46.57 -35.67
N ALA A 16 20.38 -46.33 -36.16
CA ALA A 16 20.96 -44.99 -36.26
C ALA A 16 20.18 -44.08 -37.22
N THR A 17 19.71 -44.61 -38.35
CA THR A 17 18.87 -43.86 -39.30
C THR A 17 17.49 -43.56 -38.73
N ARG A 18 16.86 -44.54 -38.06
CA ARG A 18 15.58 -44.32 -37.35
C ARG A 18 15.74 -43.27 -36.25
N ALA A 19 16.78 -43.37 -35.41
CA ALA A 19 17.06 -42.40 -34.35
C ALA A 19 17.23 -40.98 -34.91
N LYS A 20 18.02 -40.81 -35.98
CA LYS A 20 18.19 -39.52 -36.67
C LYS A 20 16.86 -38.95 -37.18
N MET A 21 16.02 -39.79 -37.77
CA MET A 21 14.69 -39.38 -38.25
C MET A 21 13.78 -38.94 -37.10
N THR A 22 13.78 -39.69 -35.99
CA THR A 22 13.02 -39.35 -34.79
C THR A 22 13.49 -38.01 -34.21
N ASP A 23 14.80 -37.77 -34.14
CA ASP A 23 15.34 -36.48 -33.66
C ASP A 23 14.91 -35.30 -34.53
N VAL A 24 14.91 -35.46 -35.86
CA VAL A 24 14.46 -34.41 -36.79
C VAL A 24 12.97 -34.13 -36.60
N LEU A 25 12.15 -35.17 -36.46
CA LEU A 25 10.73 -35.03 -36.19
C LEU A 25 10.48 -34.34 -34.86
N ASN A 26 11.17 -34.75 -33.79
CA ASN A 26 11.04 -34.15 -32.46
C ASN A 26 11.44 -32.66 -32.50
N ARG A 27 12.57 -32.31 -33.13
CA ARG A 27 12.97 -30.90 -33.29
C ARG A 27 11.95 -30.08 -34.09
N SER A 28 11.35 -30.68 -35.12
CA SER A 28 10.30 -30.03 -35.91
C SER A 28 9.04 -29.77 -35.06
N GLN A 29 8.61 -30.77 -34.29
CA GLN A 29 7.45 -30.62 -33.40
C GLN A 29 7.73 -29.61 -32.27
N ASP A 30 8.91 -29.62 -31.67
CA ASP A 30 9.33 -28.64 -30.68
C ASP A 30 9.32 -27.22 -31.24
N SER A 31 9.79 -27.03 -32.47
CA SER A 31 9.78 -25.73 -33.14
C SER A 31 8.35 -25.22 -33.37
N LYS A 32 7.43 -26.11 -33.80
CA LYS A 32 6.01 -25.78 -33.95
C LYS A 32 5.39 -25.41 -32.60
N LEU A 33 5.63 -26.22 -31.56
CA LEU A 33 5.11 -25.99 -30.21
C LEU A 33 5.63 -24.68 -29.62
N ARG A 34 6.92 -24.35 -29.81
CA ARG A 34 7.49 -23.06 -29.40
C ARG A 34 6.82 -21.89 -30.10
N THR A 35 6.56 -22.02 -31.40
CA THR A 35 5.89 -20.97 -32.17
C THR A 35 4.45 -20.78 -31.71
N GLN A 36 3.73 -21.87 -31.47
CA GLN A 36 2.36 -21.83 -30.93
C GLN A 36 2.33 -21.21 -29.53
N LYS A 37 3.20 -21.65 -28.61
CA LYS A 37 3.31 -21.07 -27.27
C LYS A 37 3.58 -19.57 -27.30
N LYS A 38 4.44 -19.10 -28.22
CA LYS A 38 4.67 -17.65 -28.40
C LYS A 38 3.43 -16.91 -28.88
N ARG A 39 2.65 -17.50 -29.79
CA ARG A 39 1.39 -16.92 -30.26
C ARG A 39 0.36 -16.84 -29.14
N ASP A 40 0.22 -17.90 -28.36
CA ASP A 40 -0.72 -17.96 -27.25
C ASP A 40 -0.34 -16.96 -26.16
N GLN A 41 0.97 -16.86 -25.84
CA GLN A 41 1.46 -15.86 -24.90
C GLN A 41 1.19 -14.43 -25.40
N ALA A 42 1.44 -14.15 -26.68
CA ALA A 42 1.13 -12.85 -27.25
C ALA A 42 -0.37 -12.53 -27.21
N ALA A 43 -1.24 -13.53 -27.41
CA ALA A 43 -2.68 -13.37 -27.29
C ALA A 43 -3.11 -13.07 -25.84
N LEU A 44 -2.53 -13.75 -24.86
CA LEU A 44 -2.74 -13.48 -23.43
C LEU A 44 -2.28 -12.06 -23.08
N ASP A 45 -1.09 -11.66 -23.50
CA ASP A 45 -0.56 -10.32 -23.23
C ASP A 45 -1.45 -9.22 -23.85
N ILE A 46 -2.00 -9.45 -25.05
CA ILE A 46 -2.96 -8.53 -25.68
C ILE A 46 -4.27 -8.48 -24.90
N PHE A 47 -4.76 -9.63 -24.44
CA PHE A 47 -5.97 -9.72 -23.64
C PHE A 47 -5.82 -8.95 -22.33
N ASP A 48 -4.74 -9.20 -21.58
CA ASP A 48 -4.47 -8.53 -20.31
C ASP A 48 -4.38 -7.02 -20.48
N ARG A 49 -3.67 -6.53 -21.51
CA ARG A 49 -3.60 -5.09 -21.81
C ARG A 49 -4.97 -4.49 -22.14
N LYS A 50 -5.80 -5.20 -22.90
CA LYS A 50 -7.17 -4.74 -23.23
C LYS A 50 -8.03 -4.71 -21.98
N PHE A 51 -7.97 -5.75 -21.15
CA PHE A 51 -8.70 -5.86 -19.91
C PHE A 51 -8.31 -4.77 -18.91
N GLU A 52 -7.00 -4.51 -18.75
CA GLU A 52 -6.52 -3.42 -17.90
C GLU A 52 -7.00 -2.05 -18.41
N LYS A 53 -6.94 -1.81 -19.72
CA LYS A 53 -7.43 -0.57 -20.33
C LYS A 53 -8.93 -0.38 -20.11
N GLU A 54 -9.73 -1.42 -20.34
CA GLU A 54 -11.17 -1.39 -20.09
C GLU A 54 -11.47 -1.17 -18.60
N GLY A 55 -10.75 -1.86 -17.71
CA GLY A 55 -10.84 -1.65 -16.28
C GLY A 55 -10.47 -0.24 -15.83
N GLN A 56 -9.47 0.39 -16.47
CA GLN A 56 -9.13 1.80 -16.23
C GLN A 56 -10.25 2.74 -16.70
N ASN A 57 -10.78 2.53 -17.91
CA ASN A 57 -11.89 3.32 -18.43
C ASN A 57 -13.14 3.21 -17.53
N HIS A 58 -13.49 2.01 -17.07
CA HIS A 58 -14.57 1.81 -16.11
C HIS A 58 -14.32 2.53 -14.79
N LYS A 59 -13.10 2.43 -14.24
CA LYS A 59 -12.72 3.16 -13.03
C LYS A 59 -12.83 4.67 -13.21
N GLU A 60 -12.45 5.19 -14.38
CA GLU A 60 -12.57 6.61 -14.70
C GLU A 60 -14.02 7.07 -14.83
N ALA A 61 -14.85 6.32 -15.56
CA ALA A 61 -16.29 6.57 -15.63
C ALA A 61 -16.96 6.55 -14.25
N LEU A 62 -16.53 5.62 -13.38
CA LEU A 62 -17.02 5.54 -12.01
C LEU A 62 -16.52 6.68 -11.11
N LYS A 63 -15.38 7.32 -11.38
CA LYS A 63 -14.91 8.46 -10.57
C LYS A 63 -15.91 9.61 -10.60
N ASP A 64 -16.43 9.93 -11.78
CA ASP A 64 -17.39 11.01 -11.96
C ASP A 64 -18.72 10.67 -11.30
N HIS A 65 -19.20 9.43 -11.46
CA HIS A 65 -20.42 8.96 -10.80
C HIS A 65 -20.29 8.98 -9.27
N VAL A 66 -19.18 8.48 -8.72
CA VAL A 66 -18.91 8.47 -7.28
C VAL A 66 -18.79 9.90 -6.74
N ALA A 67 -18.15 10.80 -7.48
CA ALA A 67 -18.06 12.21 -7.11
C ALA A 67 -19.43 12.88 -7.13
N HIS A 68 -20.24 12.66 -8.17
CA HIS A 68 -21.59 13.17 -8.30
C HIS A 68 -22.49 12.72 -7.15
N TYR A 69 -22.51 11.42 -6.86
CA TYR A 69 -23.23 10.86 -5.72
C TYR A 69 -22.75 11.45 -4.39
N GLY A 70 -21.44 11.62 -4.23
CA GLY A 70 -20.85 12.22 -3.03
C GLY A 70 -21.31 13.66 -2.80
N VAL A 71 -21.31 14.50 -3.84
CA VAL A 71 -21.77 15.90 -3.70
C VAL A 71 -23.26 15.96 -3.39
N LEU A 72 -24.09 15.19 -4.10
CA LEU A 72 -25.53 15.15 -3.83
C LEU A 72 -25.83 14.71 -2.40
N ARG A 73 -25.10 13.73 -1.89
CA ARG A 73 -25.24 13.29 -0.50
C ARG A 73 -24.85 14.37 0.50
N GLU A 74 -23.78 15.12 0.23
CA GLU A 74 -23.37 16.25 1.08
C GLU A 74 -24.40 17.36 1.09
N LEU A 75 -24.96 17.73 -0.07
CA LEU A 75 -26.04 18.72 -0.16
C LEU A 75 -27.30 18.28 0.60
N ALA A 76 -27.68 17.00 0.48
CA ALA A 76 -28.80 16.45 1.25
C ALA A 76 -28.54 16.52 2.76
N GLN A 77 -27.32 16.19 3.21
CA GLN A 77 -26.95 16.28 4.63
C GLN A 77 -26.90 17.72 5.14
N GLU A 78 -26.38 18.66 4.35
CA GLU A 78 -26.36 20.08 4.71
C GLU A 78 -27.79 20.63 4.90
N ARG A 79 -28.74 20.17 4.07
CA ARG A 79 -30.17 20.50 4.23
C ARG A 79 -30.82 19.86 5.44
N GLU A 80 -30.55 18.59 5.70
CA GLU A 80 -31.04 17.92 6.91
C GLU A 80 -30.53 18.65 8.17
N ASN A 81 -29.28 19.13 8.15
CA ASN A 81 -28.69 19.89 9.25
C ASN A 81 -29.23 21.34 9.36
N SER A 82 -29.57 21.97 8.23
CA SER A 82 -30.08 23.36 8.23
C SER A 82 -31.58 23.45 8.49
N GLY A 83 -32.32 22.34 8.39
CA GLY A 83 -33.78 22.30 8.58
C GLY A 83 -34.57 23.01 7.48
N GLN A 84 -33.92 23.51 6.42
CA GLN A 84 -34.56 24.15 5.27
C GLN A 84 -34.95 23.12 4.22
N ALA A 85 -35.88 22.22 4.58
CA ALA A 85 -36.45 21.26 3.65
C ALA A 85 -37.67 21.87 2.95
N ASP A 86 -37.44 22.47 1.77
CA ASP A 86 -38.57 22.87 0.91
C ASP A 86 -39.29 21.61 0.40
N PRO A 87 -40.59 21.42 0.72
CA PRO A 87 -41.34 20.22 0.32
C PRO A 87 -41.38 20.02 -1.20
N ASN A 88 -41.32 21.11 -1.96
CA ASN A 88 -41.48 21.12 -3.42
C ASN A 88 -40.19 20.76 -4.18
N MET A 89 -39.01 20.86 -3.55
CA MET A 89 -37.70 20.69 -4.20
C MET A 89 -37.04 19.33 -3.88
N GLY A 90 -37.75 18.45 -3.18
CA GLY A 90 -37.26 17.11 -2.82
C GLY A 90 -36.01 17.12 -1.94
N ARG A 91 -35.29 15.99 -1.92
CA ARG A 91 -34.16 15.75 -0.99
C ARG A 91 -32.93 16.64 -1.23
N TYR A 92 -32.76 17.19 -2.44
CA TYR A 92 -31.52 17.88 -2.82
C TYR A 92 -31.67 19.41 -2.90
N GLY A 93 -32.87 19.95 -3.14
CA GLY A 93 -33.12 21.39 -3.07
C GLY A 93 -32.70 22.23 -4.29
N PRO A 94 -32.87 23.56 -4.22
CA PRO A 94 -32.27 24.49 -5.17
C PRO A 94 -30.74 24.47 -5.01
N GLY A 95 -29.99 24.70 -6.09
CA GLY A 95 -28.54 24.50 -6.10
C GLY A 95 -28.13 23.09 -6.54
N SER A 96 -29.08 22.16 -6.68
CA SER A 96 -28.81 20.80 -7.14
C SER A 96 -28.87 20.66 -8.67
N SER A 97 -28.89 21.76 -9.42
CA SER A 97 -28.89 21.70 -10.87
C SER A 97 -27.54 21.19 -11.37
N LYS A 98 -27.53 20.50 -12.52
CA LYS A 98 -26.31 19.92 -13.08
C LYS A 98 -25.21 20.98 -13.25
N LEU A 99 -25.57 22.20 -13.66
CA LEU A 99 -24.63 23.30 -13.90
C LEU A 99 -23.99 23.81 -12.60
N GLU A 100 -24.77 23.88 -11.51
CA GLU A 100 -24.31 24.37 -10.21
C GLU A 100 -23.44 23.35 -9.47
N ILE A 101 -23.77 22.06 -9.57
CA ILE A 101 -23.01 20.99 -8.89
C ILE A 101 -21.70 20.66 -9.65
N GLN A 102 -21.63 20.91 -10.96
CA GLN A 102 -20.46 20.57 -11.78
C GLN A 102 -19.10 21.07 -11.24
N PRO A 103 -18.93 22.34 -10.78
CA PRO A 103 -17.69 22.77 -10.14
C PRO A 103 -17.37 22.01 -8.84
N LEU A 104 -18.41 21.67 -8.04
CA LEU A 104 -18.25 20.88 -6.82
C LEU A 104 -17.81 19.44 -7.13
N ILE A 105 -18.36 18.85 -8.20
CA ILE A 105 -17.96 17.53 -8.69
C ILE A 105 -16.49 17.54 -9.12
N GLN A 106 -16.07 18.52 -9.91
CA GLN A 106 -14.67 18.63 -10.33
C GLN A 106 -13.73 18.80 -9.13
N LYS A 107 -14.13 19.55 -8.11
CA LYS A 107 -13.40 19.66 -6.85
C LYS A 107 -13.31 18.31 -6.14
N LYS A 108 -14.42 17.56 -6.03
CA LYS A 108 -14.43 16.21 -5.44
C LYS A 108 -13.57 15.23 -6.21
N ILE A 109 -13.57 15.27 -7.53
CA ILE A 109 -12.71 14.43 -8.36
C ILE A 109 -11.23 14.71 -8.01
N LYS A 110 -10.83 15.99 -7.95
CA LYS A 110 -9.47 16.39 -7.55
C LYS A 110 -9.12 15.92 -6.14
N GLU A 111 -10.03 16.06 -5.18
CA GLU A 111 -9.85 15.62 -3.79
C GLU A 111 -9.85 14.10 -3.61
N SER A 112 -10.54 13.36 -4.48
CA SER A 112 -10.63 11.90 -4.44
C SER A 112 -9.33 11.20 -4.89
N THR A 113 -8.43 11.94 -5.56
CA THR A 113 -7.16 11.41 -6.03
C THR A 113 -6.31 10.84 -4.87
N PRO A 114 -5.56 9.75 -5.09
CA PRO A 114 -4.72 9.15 -4.05
C PRO A 114 -3.72 10.14 -3.43
N SER A 115 -3.19 11.07 -4.24
CA SER A 115 -2.29 12.12 -3.79
C SER A 115 -2.99 13.08 -2.80
N ALA A 116 -4.18 13.56 -3.14
CA ALA A 116 -4.97 14.43 -2.27
C ALA A 116 -5.39 13.72 -0.98
N LYS A 117 -5.80 12.44 -1.05
CA LYS A 117 -6.11 11.61 0.13
C LYS A 117 -4.91 11.48 1.07
N ARG A 118 -3.72 11.18 0.54
CA ARG A 118 -2.48 11.14 1.34
C ARG A 118 -2.17 12.48 2.00
N LYS A 119 -2.29 13.60 1.27
CA LYS A 119 -2.08 14.95 1.82
C LYS A 119 -3.10 15.30 2.91
N ARG A 120 -4.35 14.87 2.78
CA ARG A 120 -5.38 15.06 3.81
C ARG A 120 -5.06 14.25 5.06
N GLN A 121 -4.68 12.98 4.90
CA GLN A 121 -4.28 12.13 6.03
C GLN A 121 -3.04 12.67 6.74
N SER A 122 -2.01 13.11 6.00
CA SER A 122 -0.81 13.69 6.61
C SER A 122 -1.14 14.96 7.40
N LYS A 123 -1.99 15.84 6.86
CA LYS A 123 -2.49 17.02 7.60
C LYS A 123 -3.25 16.65 8.87
N LYS A 124 -4.12 15.63 8.83
CA LYS A 124 -4.83 15.13 10.02
C LYS A 124 -3.84 14.64 11.07
N ILE A 125 -2.85 13.85 10.67
CA ILE A 125 -1.80 13.36 11.56
C ILE A 125 -1.03 14.52 12.18
N LEU A 126 -0.63 15.51 11.39
CA LEU A 126 0.04 16.72 11.89
C LEU A 126 -0.84 17.50 12.88
N ALA A 127 -2.14 17.64 12.62
CA ALA A 127 -3.07 18.30 13.53
C ALA A 127 -3.23 17.56 14.87
N THR A 128 -3.18 16.23 14.86
CA THR A 128 -3.24 15.42 16.08
C THR A 128 -1.91 15.34 16.84
N ARG A 129 -0.79 15.71 16.20
CA ARG A 129 0.53 15.65 16.84
C ARG A 129 0.65 16.80 17.84
N LYS A 130 1.13 16.47 19.04
CA LYS A 130 1.53 17.47 20.02
C LYS A 130 2.64 18.33 19.41
N ASN A 131 2.48 19.65 19.48
CA ASN A 131 3.51 20.57 19.01
C ASN A 131 4.79 20.35 19.84
N ILE A 132 5.83 19.82 19.20
CA ILE A 132 7.13 19.59 19.85
C ILE A 132 7.83 20.94 19.86
N LYS A 133 8.13 21.45 21.06
CA LYS A 133 8.98 22.63 21.20
C LYS A 133 10.39 22.26 20.74
N VAL A 134 10.73 22.63 19.51
CA VAL A 134 12.11 22.53 19.00
C VAL A 134 12.91 23.66 19.65
N PHE A 135 14.01 23.29 20.32
CA PHE A 135 14.90 24.27 20.93
C PHE A 135 15.67 25.02 19.84
N ASP A 136 15.66 26.34 19.94
CA ASP A 136 16.43 27.21 19.07
C ASP A 136 17.92 27.11 19.43
N ARG A 137 18.72 26.55 18.52
CA ARG A 137 20.14 26.25 18.75
C ARG A 137 21.03 27.50 18.78
N THR A 138 20.48 28.64 18.39
CA THR A 138 21.19 29.93 18.41
C THR A 138 21.31 30.53 19.81
N LYS A 139 20.54 30.00 20.78
CA LYS A 139 20.58 30.46 22.17
C LYS A 139 21.76 29.85 22.92
N PRO A 140 22.38 30.59 23.86
CA PRO A 140 23.47 30.06 24.66
C PRO A 140 23.01 28.84 25.48
N THR A 141 23.92 27.88 25.66
CA THR A 141 23.68 26.60 26.35
C THR A 141 23.08 26.78 27.75
N SER A 142 23.47 27.83 28.47
CA SER A 142 22.94 28.17 29.79
C SER A 142 21.44 28.53 29.76
N ALA A 143 20.98 29.22 28.72
CA ALA A 143 19.56 29.56 28.54
C ALA A 143 18.73 28.32 28.15
N LEU A 144 19.30 27.42 27.34
CA LEU A 144 18.67 26.16 26.95
C LEU A 144 18.48 25.21 28.15
N LEU A 145 19.46 25.15 29.04
CA LEU A 145 19.40 24.35 30.27
C LEU A 145 18.30 24.85 31.22
N LYS A 146 18.21 26.17 31.44
CA LYS A 146 17.13 26.76 32.27
C LYS A 146 15.74 26.51 31.70
N MET A 147 15.58 26.54 30.37
CA MET A 147 14.31 26.20 29.73
C MET A 147 13.96 24.71 29.87
N LYS A 148 14.96 23.82 29.86
CA LYS A 148 14.77 22.39 30.07
C LYS A 148 14.34 22.09 31.51
N GLU A 149 14.95 22.74 32.51
CA GLU A 149 14.56 22.62 33.93
C GLU A 149 13.10 23.04 34.16
N LYS A 150 12.68 24.13 33.52
CA LYS A 150 11.29 24.64 33.58
C LYS A 150 10.26 23.76 32.84
N ILE A 151 10.69 22.89 31.93
CA ILE A 151 9.85 21.90 31.22
C ILE A 151 9.85 20.56 31.97
N ALA A 152 10.95 20.23 32.65
CA ALA A 152 11.12 19.01 33.44
C ALA A 152 10.42 19.08 34.82
N SER A 153 10.05 20.28 35.30
CA SER A 153 9.09 20.45 36.39
C SER A 153 7.68 20.05 35.92
N ARG A 154 7.49 18.77 35.62
CA ARG A 154 6.16 18.17 35.63
C ARG A 154 5.62 18.33 37.04
N PRO A 155 4.32 18.68 37.20
CA PRO A 155 3.74 18.73 38.52
C PRO A 155 3.93 17.36 39.18
N THR A 156 4.54 17.36 40.37
CA THR A 156 4.61 16.18 41.23
C THR A 156 3.18 15.70 41.49
N SER A 157 3.01 14.42 41.77
CA SER A 157 1.68 13.80 42.02
C SER A 157 0.86 14.52 43.09
N GLU A 158 1.50 15.27 44.00
CA GLU A 158 0.85 16.15 44.97
C GLU A 158 0.19 17.40 44.34
N GLN A 159 0.83 18.03 43.35
CA GLN A 159 0.28 19.23 42.69
C GLN A 159 -0.92 18.88 41.79
N LEU A 160 -0.95 17.68 41.19
CA LEU A 160 -2.09 17.20 40.41
C LEU A 160 -3.32 16.88 41.29
N ARG A 161 -3.12 16.55 42.57
CA ARG A 161 -4.22 16.35 43.54
C ARG A 161 -4.87 17.68 43.95
N GLN A 162 -4.09 18.77 44.00
CA GLN A 162 -4.57 20.09 44.41
C GLN A 162 -5.29 20.87 43.30
N MET A 163 -5.15 20.49 42.03
CA MET A 163 -5.82 21.14 40.89
C MET A 163 -7.16 20.48 40.48
N SER A 164 -7.68 19.56 41.29
CA SER A 164 -9.05 19.06 41.10
C SER A 164 -10.01 20.18 41.45
N PRO A 165 -10.89 20.65 40.54
CA PRO A 165 -11.84 21.69 40.87
C PRO A 165 -12.79 21.18 41.95
N SER A 166 -12.81 21.85 43.11
CA SER A 166 -13.88 21.70 44.08
C SER A 166 -15.12 22.43 43.52
N THR A 167 -15.88 21.74 42.67
CA THR A 167 -17.22 22.17 42.29
C THR A 167 -18.17 21.80 43.43
N THR A 168 -18.43 22.75 44.33
CA THR A 168 -19.57 22.73 45.22
C THR A 168 -20.84 23.12 44.45
N GLU A 169 -21.71 22.12 44.26
CA GLU A 169 -23.16 22.16 44.47
C GLU A 169 -24.15 22.94 43.57
N SER A 170 -25.35 22.35 43.54
CA SER A 170 -26.63 22.62 42.83
C SER A 170 -26.61 22.25 41.33
N ASP A 171 -27.51 21.41 40.78
CA ASP A 171 -28.87 21.11 41.21
C ASP A 171 -29.41 19.81 40.52
N ARG A 172 -30.23 19.04 41.26
CA ARG A 172 -31.31 18.08 40.86
C ARG A 172 -31.00 16.61 40.41
N LYS A 173 -31.11 15.69 41.41
CA LYS A 173 -31.90 14.41 41.56
C LYS A 173 -32.18 13.45 40.36
N PRO A 174 -32.54 12.14 40.57
CA PRO A 174 -32.48 11.29 41.78
C PRO A 174 -31.93 9.84 41.60
N GLN A 175 -31.81 9.15 42.74
CA GLN A 175 -32.01 7.70 42.98
C GLN A 175 -30.93 6.65 42.63
N ARG A 176 -30.13 6.35 43.67
CA ARG A 176 -29.84 5.03 44.29
C ARG A 176 -29.92 3.75 43.45
N LEU A 177 -28.81 3.01 43.41
CA LEU A 177 -28.59 1.68 44.02
C LEU A 177 -27.09 1.33 43.82
N ALA A 178 -26.25 1.54 44.84
CA ALA A 178 -25.74 0.51 45.76
C ALA A 178 -24.50 -0.24 45.22
N GLY A 179 -23.34 -0.01 45.85
CA GLY A 179 -22.27 -1.01 45.89
C GLY A 179 -20.81 -0.55 45.74
N GLY A 180 -20.26 0.17 46.75
CA GLY A 180 -18.90 -0.04 47.25
C GLY A 180 -17.67 0.36 46.39
N PRO A 181 -16.48 0.49 47.00
CA PRO A 181 -15.62 1.63 46.74
C PRO A 181 -14.38 1.35 45.87
N GLY A 182 -14.03 2.34 45.05
CA GLY A 182 -12.71 2.97 45.09
C GLY A 182 -11.47 2.11 44.87
N ALA A 183 -11.05 2.01 43.62
CA ALA A 183 -9.69 2.38 43.18
C ALA A 183 -9.58 2.10 41.68
N SER A 184 -9.78 3.12 40.83
CA SER A 184 -9.37 3.02 39.42
C SER A 184 -7.85 3.13 39.35
N VAL A 185 -7.16 2.04 39.73
CA VAL A 185 -5.74 1.85 39.40
C VAL A 185 -5.69 1.66 37.89
N SER A 186 -5.10 2.61 37.18
CA SER A 186 -4.79 2.44 35.76
C SER A 186 -3.96 1.16 35.61
N PRO A 187 -4.30 0.25 34.66
CA PRO A 187 -3.52 -0.97 34.49
C PRO A 187 -2.11 -0.59 34.07
N ARG A 188 -1.13 -0.88 34.93
CA ARG A 188 0.28 -0.82 34.56
C ARG A 188 0.49 -1.83 33.44
N LEU A 189 0.70 -1.34 32.22
CA LEU A 189 1.17 -2.18 31.12
C LEU A 189 2.59 -2.63 31.44
N ILE A 190 2.72 -3.77 32.11
CA ILE A 190 3.97 -4.50 32.23
C ILE A 190 4.13 -5.24 30.90
N LEU A 191 4.96 -4.69 30.01
CA LEU A 191 5.32 -5.39 28.78
C LEU A 191 6.20 -6.60 29.16
N PRO A 192 5.92 -7.80 28.62
CA PRO A 192 6.82 -8.93 28.78
C PRO A 192 8.18 -8.59 28.16
N PRO A 193 9.29 -9.12 28.71
CA PRO A 193 10.63 -8.86 28.19
C PRO A 193 10.71 -9.25 26.71
N ILE A 194 11.03 -8.28 25.85
CA ILE A 194 11.25 -8.52 24.43
C ILE A 194 12.59 -9.22 24.27
N THR A 195 12.58 -10.53 24.08
CA THR A 195 13.77 -11.27 23.67
C THR A 195 13.99 -11.07 22.18
N VAL A 196 14.95 -10.22 21.83
CA VAL A 196 15.45 -10.09 20.45
C VAL A 196 16.29 -11.31 20.13
N ARG A 197 15.74 -12.29 19.39
CA ARG A 197 16.55 -13.34 18.76
C ARG A 197 17.19 -12.76 17.51
N TRP A 198 18.49 -12.49 17.59
CA TRP A 198 19.30 -12.25 16.40
C TRP A 198 19.34 -13.54 15.59
N ALA A 199 18.60 -13.60 14.49
CA ALA A 199 18.82 -14.62 13.49
C ALA A 199 20.24 -14.41 12.96
N ARG A 200 21.17 -15.29 13.34
CA ARG A 200 22.45 -15.41 12.63
C ARG A 200 22.09 -15.81 11.20
N HIS A 201 22.03 -14.83 10.30
CA HIS A 201 22.21 -15.10 8.89
C HIS A 201 23.58 -15.74 8.77
N GLN A 202 23.60 -17.07 8.61
CA GLN A 202 24.72 -17.74 7.98
C GLN A 202 24.81 -17.14 6.58
N ILE A 203 25.77 -16.23 6.42
CA ILE A 203 26.23 -15.83 5.11
C ILE A 203 27.05 -17.02 4.63
N ASP A 204 26.45 -17.85 3.80
CA ASP A 204 27.15 -18.85 3.02
C ASP A 204 28.13 -18.11 2.10
N HIS A 205 29.37 -17.97 2.56
CA HIS A 205 30.51 -17.67 1.72
C HIS A 205 30.86 -18.94 0.93
N GLY A 206 30.09 -19.23 -0.12
CA GLY A 206 30.27 -20.39 -0.99
C GLY A 206 29.99 -20.05 -2.45
N LEU A 207 31.05 -19.97 -3.24
CA LEU A 207 31.12 -19.81 -4.70
C LEU A 207 31.10 -18.38 -5.29
N ILE A 208 32.21 -17.68 -5.09
CA ILE A 208 32.82 -16.85 -6.14
C ILE A 208 34.01 -17.63 -6.71
N ARG A 209 33.79 -18.41 -7.76
CA ARG A 209 34.84 -18.87 -8.70
C ARG A 209 34.24 -19.12 -10.08
N ARG A 210 34.37 -18.14 -10.99
CA ARG A 210 34.62 -18.33 -12.43
C ARG A 210 34.86 -16.97 -13.08
N ALA A 211 36.08 -16.46 -12.88
CA ALA A 211 36.75 -15.66 -13.89
C ALA A 211 37.75 -16.58 -14.61
N GLU A 212 38.06 -16.25 -15.87
CA GLU A 212 39.03 -16.85 -16.80
C GLU A 212 38.52 -17.90 -17.80
N ARG A 213 38.16 -17.44 -19.01
CA ARG A 213 38.96 -17.64 -20.25
C ARG A 213 38.23 -17.02 -21.44
N ILE A 214 38.62 -15.82 -21.82
CA ILE A 214 38.41 -15.30 -23.18
C ILE A 214 39.78 -15.39 -23.86
N GLN A 215 39.92 -16.27 -24.86
CA GLN A 215 41.06 -16.23 -25.76
C GLN A 215 40.79 -15.21 -26.88
N PRO A 216 41.76 -14.36 -27.26
CA PRO A 216 41.64 -13.57 -28.48
C PRO A 216 41.91 -14.45 -29.72
N ARG A 217 41.00 -14.40 -30.69
CA ARG A 217 41.21 -14.93 -32.04
C ARG A 217 42.24 -14.03 -32.76
N GLY A 218 43.32 -14.63 -33.25
CA GLY A 218 44.22 -13.99 -34.22
C GLY A 218 43.59 -13.89 -35.62
N PRO A 219 44.10 -13.01 -36.50
CA PRO A 219 43.55 -12.81 -37.84
C PRO A 219 44.04 -13.90 -38.83
N PRO A 220 43.28 -14.20 -39.89
CA PRO A 220 43.70 -15.13 -40.93
C PRO A 220 44.69 -14.47 -41.90
N THR A 221 45.80 -15.17 -42.16
CA THR A 221 46.69 -14.93 -43.29
C THR A 221 46.05 -15.39 -44.60
N VAL A 222 46.16 -14.55 -45.63
CA VAL A 222 46.26 -14.92 -47.05
C VAL A 222 47.56 -14.29 -47.54
#